data_AF-A0A820LAK7-F1
#
_entry.id   AF-A0A820LAK7-F1
#
_cell.length_a   1.000
_cell.length_b   1.000
_cell.length_c   1.000
_cell.angle_alpha   90.00
_cell.angle_beta   90.00
_cell.angle_gamma   90.00
#
_symmetry.space_group_name_H-M   'P 1'
#
loop_
_entity.id
_entity.type
_entity.pdbx_description
1 polymer ?
#
loop_
_entity_poly.entity_id
_entity_poly.type
_entity_poly.pdbx_seq_one_letter_code
_entity_poly.pdbx_strand_id
1 'polypeptide(L)'
;MFPVIESTYETDEQLNEILHDEKRNPRLFDLAQGLVFRCHVIYHKQISSNDLLSKKDVVIFNFHHALFDFPSMKVFHHDLNRAYTTGQLLYDDSTNLRYLDYAVIEQQVPMTGASMFWLDTLHDCKLDQPLSLPFDRHRLSNEHRTGRETSISFDFSQDLSHDFRTYASSNNISLEHLTFAIYFIFLF
;
A
#
# COMPACT_ATOMS: atom_id res chain seq x y z
N MET A 1 -10.16 -6.32 20.64
CA MET A 1 -8.90 -5.60 20.95
C MET A 1 -7.84 -6.23 20.08
N PHE A 2 -7.16 -5.46 19.22
CA PHE A 2 -6.13 -6.02 18.34
C PHE A 2 -4.90 -6.39 19.17
N PRO A 3 -4.26 -7.55 18.93
CA PRO A 3 -3.09 -7.93 19.69
C PRO A 3 -1.93 -6.98 19.36
N VAL A 4 -1.41 -6.31 20.39
CA VAL A 4 -0.08 -5.69 20.33
C VAL A 4 0.91 -6.78 20.67
N ILE A 5 1.90 -6.96 19.82
CA ILE A 5 2.95 -7.97 20.01
C ILE A 5 4.23 -7.26 20.33
N GLU A 6 5.01 -7.88 21.20
CA GLU A 6 6.24 -7.33 21.74
C GLU A 6 7.37 -8.30 21.44
N SER A 7 8.48 -7.77 20.95
CA SER A 7 9.75 -8.49 20.79
C SER A 7 10.90 -7.63 21.25
N THR A 8 12.08 -8.25 21.36
CA THR A 8 13.32 -7.56 21.72
C THR A 8 14.39 -7.85 20.68
N TYR A 9 15.26 -6.89 20.43
CA TYR A 9 16.44 -7.08 19.60
C TYR A 9 17.69 -6.47 20.25
N GLU A 10 18.85 -7.05 19.95
CA GLU A 10 20.15 -6.57 20.40
C GLU A 10 21.11 -6.26 19.26
N THR A 11 20.92 -6.90 18.10
CA THR A 11 21.75 -6.73 16.90
C THR A 11 20.91 -6.35 15.68
N ASP A 12 21.54 -5.73 14.69
CA ASP A 12 20.86 -5.32 13.45
C ASP A 12 20.37 -6.54 12.66
N GLU A 13 21.06 -7.69 12.74
CA GLU A 13 20.60 -8.95 12.13
C GLU A 13 19.27 -9.40 12.71
N GLN A 14 19.11 -9.37 14.03
CA GLN A 14 17.85 -9.74 14.69
C GLN A 14 16.72 -8.80 14.29
N LEU A 15 16.97 -7.49 14.23
CA LEU A 15 15.98 -6.53 13.76
C LEU A 15 15.58 -6.80 12.31
N ASN A 16 16.55 -7.09 11.43
CA ASN A 16 16.30 -7.39 10.03
C ASN A 16 15.50 -8.69 9.84
N GLU A 17 15.75 -9.71 10.65
CA GLU A 17 14.95 -10.95 10.64
C GLU A 17 13.50 -10.68 11.03
N ILE A 18 13.27 -9.89 12.08
CA ILE A 18 11.91 -9.49 12.50
C ILE A 18 11.21 -8.70 11.39
N LEU A 19 11.90 -7.70 10.80
CA LEU A 19 11.34 -6.90 9.70
C LEU A 19 11.01 -7.75 8.46
N HIS A 20 11.83 -8.75 8.16
CA HIS A 20 11.60 -9.65 7.03
C HIS A 20 10.40 -10.55 7.28
N ASP A 21 10.24 -11.10 8.49
CA ASP A 21 9.07 -11.89 8.86
C ASP A 21 7.79 -11.04 8.79
N GLU A 22 7.78 -9.85 9.42
CA GLU A 22 6.64 -8.92 9.40
C GLU A 22 6.23 -8.51 7.98
N LYS A 23 7.17 -8.47 7.02
CA LYS A 23 6.90 -8.15 5.62
C LYS A 23 6.35 -9.33 4.80
N ARG A 24 6.78 -10.57 5.09
CA ARG A 24 6.59 -11.71 4.18
C ARG A 24 5.71 -12.83 4.72
N ASN A 25 5.48 -12.87 6.04
CA ASN A 25 4.76 -13.96 6.66
C ASN A 25 3.26 -13.86 6.35
N PRO A 26 2.71 -14.76 5.51
CA PRO A 26 1.31 -14.68 5.09
C PRO A 26 0.34 -15.05 6.22
N ARG A 27 0.85 -15.61 7.33
CA ARG A 27 0.03 -16.03 8.48
C ARG A 27 -0.27 -14.89 9.45
N LEU A 28 0.30 -13.71 9.24
CA LEU A 28 0.07 -12.55 10.09
C LEU A 28 -1.35 -11.99 9.97
N PHE A 29 -2.03 -12.30 8.87
CA PHE A 29 -3.40 -11.89 8.61
C PHE A 29 -4.31 -13.10 8.34
N ASP A 30 -5.54 -13.00 8.83
CA ASP A 30 -6.62 -13.95 8.54
C ASP A 30 -7.90 -13.14 8.31
N LEU A 31 -8.26 -12.96 7.03
CA LEU A 31 -9.42 -12.18 6.63
C LEU A 31 -10.74 -12.83 7.08
N ALA A 32 -10.79 -14.17 7.15
CA ALA A 32 -11.98 -14.87 7.58
C ALA A 32 -12.27 -14.62 9.07
N GLN A 33 -11.22 -14.37 9.86
CA GLN A 33 -11.31 -14.03 11.28
C GLN A 33 -11.28 -12.52 11.56
N GLY A 34 -11.18 -11.67 10.53
CA GLY A 34 -11.05 -10.21 10.69
C GLY A 34 -9.71 -9.76 11.27
N LEU A 35 -8.67 -10.61 11.23
CA LEU A 35 -7.31 -10.26 11.62
C LEU A 35 -6.63 -9.53 10.45
N VAL A 36 -6.94 -8.24 10.31
CA VAL A 36 -6.51 -7.39 9.17
C VAL A 36 -5.63 -6.21 9.58
N PHE A 37 -5.37 -6.07 10.88
CA PHE A 37 -4.47 -5.06 11.45
C PHE A 37 -3.64 -5.68 12.58
N ARG A 38 -2.37 -5.28 12.65
CA ARG A 38 -1.40 -5.76 13.63
C ARG A 38 -0.46 -4.62 14.02
N CYS A 39 -0.10 -4.56 15.30
CA CYS A 39 0.92 -3.66 15.82
C CYS A 39 2.02 -4.50 16.51
N HIS A 40 3.27 -4.27 16.13
CA HIS A 40 4.43 -4.92 16.73
C HIS A 40 5.39 -3.88 17.28
N VAL A 41 5.61 -3.90 18.59
CA VAL A 41 6.59 -3.07 19.29
C VAL A 41 7.86 -3.89 19.51
N ILE A 42 9.00 -3.37 19.07
CA ILE A 42 10.29 -4.05 19.16
C ILE A 42 11.23 -3.21 20.01
N TYR A 43 11.59 -3.71 21.19
CA TYR A 43 12.45 -3.01 22.14
C TYR A 43 13.93 -3.31 21.86
N HIS A 44 14.77 -2.28 21.80
CA HIS A 44 16.21 -2.46 21.72
C HIS A 44 16.79 -2.70 23.12
N LYS A 45 17.27 -3.92 23.40
CA LYS A 45 17.82 -4.34 24.70
C LYS A 45 16.89 -3.94 25.84
N GLN A 46 15.92 -4.78 26.16
CA GLN A 46 14.88 -4.51 27.17
C GLN A 46 15.48 -4.26 28.56
N ILE A 47 15.90 -3.02 28.80
CA ILE A 47 16.43 -2.54 30.07
C ILE A 47 15.22 -2.07 30.87
N SER A 48 14.69 -2.96 31.70
CA SER A 48 13.45 -2.82 32.47
C SER A 48 13.23 -1.45 33.14
N SER A 49 12.02 -0.89 33.03
CA SER A 49 11.02 -0.80 34.13
C SER A 49 10.04 0.37 34.00
N ASN A 50 10.28 1.32 33.10
CA ASN A 50 9.29 2.32 32.74
C ASN A 50 8.74 1.97 31.37
N ASP A 51 7.42 1.85 31.22
CA ASP A 51 6.67 1.52 30.00
C ASP A 51 6.83 2.56 28.87
N LEU A 52 8.06 3.04 28.62
CA LEU A 52 8.38 4.13 27.71
C LEU A 52 9.30 3.62 26.61
N LEU A 53 8.95 3.94 25.37
CA LEU A 53 9.75 3.65 24.19
C LEU A 53 11.06 4.44 24.21
N SER A 54 12.14 3.77 23.82
CA SER A 54 13.45 4.35 23.56
C SER A 54 13.58 4.82 22.11
N LYS A 55 14.54 5.70 21.81
CA LYS A 55 14.84 6.14 20.43
C LYS A 55 15.24 5.00 19.48
N LYS A 56 15.65 3.86 20.03
CA LYS A 56 16.05 2.69 19.26
C LYS A 56 14.91 1.68 19.12
N ASP A 57 13.81 1.88 19.82
CA ASP A 57 12.67 0.98 19.71
C ASP A 57 11.94 1.24 18.38
N VAL A 58 11.35 0.18 17.83
CA VAL A 58 10.68 0.21 16.55
C VAL A 58 9.22 -0.16 16.76
N VAL A 59 8.32 0.59 16.13
CA VAL A 59 6.89 0.24 16.08
C VAL A 59 6.52 -0.03 14.63
N ILE A 60 5.98 -1.22 14.38
CA ILE A 60 5.53 -1.66 13.07
C ILE A 60 4.00 -1.71 13.08
N PHE A 61 3.39 -0.96 12.17
CA PHE A 61 1.97 -1.03 11.89
C PHE A 61 1.76 -1.79 10.58
N ASN A 62 1.06 -2.90 10.67
CA ASN A 62 0.79 -3.79 9.55
C ASN A 62 -0.70 -3.81 9.25
N PHE A 63 -1.05 -3.42 8.04
CA PHE A 63 -2.43 -3.39 7.55
C PHE A 63 -2.57 -4.32 6.35
N HIS A 64 -3.64 -5.11 6.34
CA HIS A 64 -4.02 -5.82 5.14
C HIS A 64 -4.65 -4.84 4.13
N HIS A 65 -4.21 -4.86 2.87
CA HIS A 65 -4.62 -3.87 1.85
C HIS A 65 -6.14 -3.89 1.55
N ALA A 66 -6.83 -4.98 1.86
CA ALA A 66 -8.29 -5.06 1.77
C ALA A 66 -9.04 -4.05 2.67
N LEU A 67 -8.41 -3.58 3.75
CA LEU A 67 -8.98 -2.59 4.68
C LEU A 67 -8.38 -1.18 4.49
N PHE A 68 -7.17 -1.08 3.96
CA PHE A 68 -6.35 0.10 4.08
C PHE A 68 -5.61 0.41 2.77
N ASP A 69 -5.65 1.66 2.33
CA ASP A 69 -5.02 2.11 1.09
C ASP A 69 -4.00 3.24 1.32
N PHE A 70 -3.31 3.65 0.26
CA PHE A 70 -2.31 4.72 0.34
C PHE A 70 -2.88 6.07 0.82
N PRO A 71 -4.06 6.53 0.37
CA PRO A 71 -4.70 7.70 0.95
C PRO A 71 -4.98 7.58 2.46
N SER A 72 -5.46 6.42 2.92
CA SER A 72 -5.72 6.13 4.34
C SER A 72 -4.46 6.23 5.19
N MET A 73 -3.28 5.92 4.61
CA MET A 73 -1.98 6.09 5.27
C MET A 73 -1.75 7.53 5.75
N LYS A 74 -2.14 8.53 4.95
CA LYS A 74 -2.01 9.94 5.32
C LYS A 74 -2.91 10.31 6.51
N VAL A 75 -4.15 9.81 6.50
CA VAL A 75 -5.11 10.02 7.59
C VAL A 75 -4.60 9.39 8.88
N PHE A 76 -4.19 8.12 8.82
CA PHE A 76 -3.61 7.40 9.95
C PHE A 76 -2.39 8.12 10.55
N HIS A 77 -1.43 8.54 9.72
CA HIS A 77 -0.25 9.27 10.22
C HIS A 77 -0.62 10.60 10.87
N HIS A 78 -1.59 11.33 10.31
CA HIS A 78 -2.07 12.57 10.90
C HIS A 78 -2.66 12.32 12.29
N ASP A 79 -3.56 11.35 12.39
CA ASP A 79 -4.26 11.03 13.64
C ASP A 79 -3.33 10.44 14.69
N LEU A 80 -2.40 9.56 14.29
CA LEU A 80 -1.39 8.99 15.18
C LEU A 80 -0.51 10.08 15.78
N ASN A 81 0.03 10.98 14.95
CA ASN A 81 0.86 12.09 15.42
C ASN A 81 0.11 13.00 16.38
N ARG A 82 -1.16 13.29 16.10
CA ARG A 82 -1.99 14.15 16.94
C ARG A 82 -2.32 13.48 18.27
N ALA A 83 -2.75 12.22 18.26
CA ALA A 83 -3.02 11.44 19.45
C ALA A 83 -1.78 11.35 20.35
N TYR A 84 -0.61 11.09 19.74
CA TYR A 84 0.65 11.02 20.45
C TYR A 84 1.07 12.36 21.07
N THR A 85 0.91 13.47 20.34
CA THR A 85 1.39 14.79 20.79
C THR A 85 0.42 15.46 21.78
N THR A 86 -0.87 15.25 21.62
CA THR A 86 -1.92 16.00 22.36
C THR A 86 -2.73 15.14 23.31
N GLY A 87 -2.61 13.81 23.24
CA GLY A 87 -3.48 12.88 23.97
C GLY A 87 -4.92 12.85 23.47
N GLN A 88 -5.23 13.49 22.33
CA GLN A 88 -6.58 13.61 21.79
C GLN A 88 -6.67 13.09 20.36
N LEU A 89 -7.68 12.26 20.10
CA LEU A 89 -8.10 11.91 18.75
C LEU A 89 -9.05 12.99 18.21
N LEU A 90 -9.03 13.23 16.89
CA LEU A 90 -10.12 13.97 16.23
C LEU A 90 -11.32 13.02 16.14
N TYR A 91 -12.08 12.90 17.22
CA TYR A 91 -13.30 12.10 17.19
C TYR A 91 -14.47 12.97 17.64
N ASP A 92 -15.08 13.65 16.67
CA ASP A 92 -16.47 14.06 16.79
C ASP A 92 -17.33 12.94 16.23
N ASP A 93 -17.90 12.14 17.13
CA ASP A 93 -18.71 10.94 16.84
C ASP A 93 -20.05 11.31 16.17
N SER A 94 -20.39 12.61 16.10
CA SER A 94 -21.71 13.07 15.65
C SER A 94 -21.78 13.48 14.16
N THR A 95 -20.64 13.62 13.46
CA THR A 95 -20.62 14.22 12.10
C THR A 95 -19.79 13.48 11.05
N ASN A 96 -19.00 12.46 11.41
CA ASN A 96 -18.10 11.80 10.47
C ASN A 96 -18.67 10.49 9.91
N LEU A 97 -18.75 10.41 8.57
CA LEU A 97 -19.08 9.19 7.82
C LEU A 97 -18.03 8.11 8.11
N ARG A 98 -18.46 6.92 8.53
CA ARG A 98 -17.55 5.77 8.72
C ARG A 98 -17.46 4.96 7.44
N TYR A 99 -16.43 4.12 7.31
CA TYR A 99 -16.27 3.24 6.15
C TYR A 99 -17.49 2.32 5.94
N LEU A 100 -18.11 1.85 7.01
CA LEU A 100 -19.34 1.05 6.93
C LEU A 100 -20.51 1.83 6.31
N ASP A 101 -20.65 3.12 6.65
CA ASP A 101 -21.67 3.97 6.06
C ASP A 101 -21.40 4.18 4.57
N TYR A 102 -20.13 4.42 4.20
CA TYR A 102 -19.70 4.50 2.81
C TYR A 102 -20.03 3.22 2.03
N ALA A 103 -19.75 2.03 2.58
CA ALA A 103 -20.04 0.75 1.91
C ALA A 103 -21.54 0.55 1.64
N VAL A 104 -22.41 0.95 2.57
CA VAL A 104 -23.86 0.92 2.36
C VAL A 104 -24.30 1.91 1.27
N ILE A 105 -23.74 3.12 1.27
CA ILE A 105 -24.01 4.13 0.24
C ILE A 105 -23.57 3.61 -1.13
N GLU A 106 -22.34 3.10 -1.24
CA GLU A 106 -21.76 2.58 -2.48
C GLU A 106 -22.62 1.48 -3.10
N GLN A 107 -23.15 0.56 -2.28
CA GLN A 107 -24.04 -0.51 -2.75
C GLN A 107 -25.34 0.02 -3.39
N GLN A 108 -25.78 1.23 -3.03
CA GLN A 108 -26.99 1.85 -3.54
C GLN A 108 -26.74 2.70 -4.79
N VAL A 109 -25.48 2.98 -5.14
CA VAL A 109 -25.14 3.80 -6.30
C VAL A 109 -25.46 3.03 -7.59
N PRO A 110 -26.30 3.59 -8.50
CA PRO A 110 -26.60 2.93 -9.76
C PRO A 110 -25.37 2.92 -10.69
N MET A 111 -24.86 1.73 -11.00
CA MET A 111 -23.64 1.55 -11.79
C MET A 111 -23.86 1.33 -13.29
N THR A 112 -25.11 1.29 -13.76
CA THR A 112 -25.45 0.89 -15.15
C THR A 112 -24.67 1.67 -16.21
N GLY A 113 -24.58 3.00 -16.08
CA GLY A 113 -23.85 3.83 -17.05
C GLY A 113 -22.35 3.50 -17.09
N ALA A 114 -21.72 3.35 -15.92
CA ALA A 114 -20.32 2.96 -15.82
C ALA A 114 -20.09 1.53 -16.35
N SER A 115 -20.98 0.58 -16.05
CA SER A 115 -20.91 -0.79 -16.56
C SER A 115 -21.00 -0.83 -18.08
N MET A 116 -21.92 -0.07 -18.69
CA MET A 116 -22.03 0.02 -20.14
C MET A 116 -20.78 0.63 -20.77
N PHE A 117 -20.26 1.70 -20.19
CA PHE A 117 -19.02 2.34 -20.65
C PHE A 117 -17.84 1.37 -20.65
N TRP A 118 -17.63 0.61 -19.57
CA TRP A 118 -16.52 -0.34 -19.48
C TRP A 118 -16.70 -1.54 -20.40
N LEU A 119 -17.94 -2.02 -20.58
CA LEU A 119 -18.24 -3.08 -21.54
C LEU A 119 -17.87 -2.66 -22.96
N ASP A 120 -18.27 -1.46 -23.37
CA ASP A 120 -17.96 -0.90 -24.69
C ASP A 120 -16.46 -0.61 -24.84
N THR A 121 -15.83 0.01 -23.85
CA THR A 121 -14.40 0.37 -23.89
C THR A 121 -13.49 -0.86 -24.02
N LEU A 122 -13.88 -1.98 -23.40
CA LEU A 122 -13.05 -3.19 -23.33
C LEU A 122 -13.51 -4.31 -24.27
N HIS A 123 -14.51 -4.07 -25.13
CA HIS A 123 -15.14 -5.14 -25.93
C HIS A 123 -14.15 -5.89 -26.83
N ASP A 124 -13.17 -5.17 -27.40
CA ASP A 124 -12.13 -5.73 -28.28
C ASP A 124 -10.85 -6.13 -27.52
N CYS A 125 -10.79 -5.90 -26.20
CA CYS A 125 -9.62 -6.28 -25.42
C CYS A 125 -9.56 -7.80 -25.26
N LYS A 126 -8.49 -8.40 -25.78
CA LYS A 126 -8.22 -9.84 -25.65
C LYS A 126 -7.65 -10.17 -24.28
N LEU A 127 -8.46 -10.05 -23.22
CA LEU A 127 -8.06 -10.25 -21.83
C LEU A 127 -7.48 -11.64 -21.55
N ASP A 128 -7.91 -12.65 -22.32
CA ASP A 128 -7.42 -14.03 -22.20
C ASP A 128 -6.09 -14.28 -22.93
N GLN A 129 -5.59 -13.29 -23.68
CA GLN A 129 -4.32 -13.40 -24.40
C GLN A 129 -3.23 -12.61 -23.68
N PRO A 130 -2.18 -13.28 -23.16
CA PRO A 130 -1.07 -12.56 -22.56
C PRO A 130 -0.36 -11.71 -23.61
N LEU A 131 0.16 -10.56 -23.18
CA LEU A 131 1.01 -9.73 -24.04
C LEU A 131 2.26 -10.52 -24.45
N SER A 132 2.64 -10.42 -25.72
CA SER A 132 3.85 -11.03 -26.28
C SER A 132 5.11 -10.25 -25.90
N LEU A 133 5.39 -10.12 -24.61
CA LEU A 133 6.60 -9.46 -24.10
C LEU A 133 7.81 -10.41 -24.17
N PRO A 134 9.05 -9.88 -24.22
CA PRO A 134 10.27 -10.68 -24.24
C PRO A 134 10.57 -11.28 -22.85
N PHE A 135 9.81 -12.28 -22.44
CA PHE A 135 10.00 -12.96 -21.16
C PHE A 135 11.28 -13.81 -21.19
N ASP A 136 12.11 -13.71 -20.15
CA ASP A 136 13.26 -14.61 -19.95
C ASP A 136 12.83 -16.07 -19.73
N ARG A 137 11.60 -16.29 -19.24
CA ARG A 137 11.01 -17.61 -19.01
C ARG A 137 9.52 -17.57 -19.33
N HIS A 138 9.04 -18.55 -20.11
CA HIS A 138 7.63 -18.69 -20.41
C HIS A 138 6.86 -19.16 -19.16
N ARG A 139 5.75 -18.48 -18.88
CA ARG A 139 4.83 -18.88 -17.81
C ARG A 139 4.03 -20.11 -18.24
N LEU A 140 4.06 -21.17 -17.45
CA LEU A 140 3.21 -22.34 -17.68
C LEU A 140 1.77 -22.04 -17.22
N SER A 141 0.77 -22.65 -17.87
CA SER A 141 -0.64 -22.41 -17.58
C SER A 141 -1.07 -22.78 -16.15
N ASN A 142 -0.30 -23.64 -15.48
CA ASN A 142 -0.51 -24.08 -14.10
C ASN A 142 0.41 -23.35 -13.09
N GLU A 143 1.21 -22.37 -13.51
CA GLU A 143 2.05 -21.59 -12.61
C GLU A 143 1.26 -20.49 -11.92
N HIS A 144 1.03 -20.69 -10.63
CA HIS A 144 0.59 -19.64 -9.71
C HIS A 144 1.71 -18.61 -9.52
N ARG A 145 1.34 -17.35 -9.28
CA ARG A 145 2.33 -16.32 -8.90
C ARG A 145 3.06 -16.81 -7.65
N THR A 146 4.38 -16.89 -7.71
CA THR A 146 5.20 -17.42 -6.62
C THR A 146 5.22 -16.52 -5.38
N GLY A 147 4.64 -15.32 -5.47
CA GLY A 147 4.74 -14.28 -4.44
C GLY A 147 6.16 -13.74 -4.23
N ARG A 148 7.13 -14.17 -5.05
CA ARG A 148 8.49 -13.65 -5.02
C ARG A 148 8.56 -12.43 -5.93
N GLU A 149 8.78 -11.29 -5.31
CA GLU A 149 8.94 -10.01 -5.98
C GLU A 149 10.41 -9.57 -5.93
N THR A 150 10.87 -8.99 -7.03
CA THR A 150 12.08 -8.17 -7.07
C THR A 150 11.65 -6.78 -7.48
N SER A 151 12.07 -5.77 -6.72
CA SER A 151 11.86 -4.37 -7.07
C SER A 151 13.16 -3.78 -7.59
N ILE A 152 13.10 -3.07 -8.71
CA ILE A 152 14.20 -2.27 -9.25
C ILE A 152 13.76 -0.81 -9.18
N SER A 153 14.55 0.02 -8.50
CA SER A 153 14.30 1.46 -8.39
C SER A 153 15.39 2.20 -9.16
N PHE A 154 15.00 3.24 -9.86
CA PHE A 154 15.90 4.15 -10.56
C PHE A 154 15.33 5.56 -10.48
N ASP A 155 16.23 6.54 -10.45
CA ASP A 155 15.87 7.96 -10.38
C ASP A 155 16.13 8.64 -11.73
N PHE A 156 15.25 9.57 -12.10
CA PHE A 156 15.51 10.46 -13.23
C PHE A 156 16.44 11.60 -12.79
N SER A 157 17.35 12.00 -13.67
CA SER A 157 18.20 13.17 -13.41
C SER A 157 17.37 14.45 -13.27
N GLN A 158 17.95 15.46 -12.65
CA GLN A 158 17.28 16.76 -12.47
C GLN A 158 16.93 17.40 -13.83
N ASP A 159 17.82 17.30 -14.80
CA ASP A 159 17.64 17.82 -16.16
C ASP A 159 16.49 17.11 -16.86
N LEU A 160 16.49 15.77 -16.86
CA LEU A 160 15.43 14.98 -17.49
C LEU A 160 14.07 15.21 -16.81
N SER A 161 14.07 15.33 -15.48
CA SER A 161 12.87 15.67 -14.72
C SER A 161 12.34 17.07 -15.06
N HIS A 162 13.23 18.03 -15.33
CA HIS A 162 12.86 19.36 -15.77
C HIS A 162 12.26 19.32 -17.19
N ASP A 163 12.90 18.62 -18.11
CA ASP A 163 12.43 18.47 -19.49
C ASP A 163 11.05 17.82 -19.55
N PHE A 164 10.79 16.80 -18.74
CA PHE A 164 9.47 16.15 -18.64
C PHE A 164 8.39 17.13 -18.17
N ARG A 165 8.68 17.92 -17.13
CA ARG A 165 7.74 18.93 -16.63
C ARG A 165 7.47 20.02 -17.66
N THR A 166 8.51 20.51 -18.33
CA THR A 166 8.39 21.54 -19.37
C THR A 166 7.60 21.04 -20.56
N TYR A 167 7.86 19.80 -21.01
CA TYR A 167 7.11 19.17 -22.10
C TYR A 167 5.64 18.97 -21.74
N ALA A 168 5.36 18.42 -20.56
CA ALA A 168 3.99 18.19 -20.10
C ALA A 168 3.20 19.51 -20.04
N SER A 169 3.80 20.54 -19.42
CA SER A 169 3.23 21.89 -19.32
C SER A 169 2.97 22.51 -20.71
N SER A 170 3.95 22.45 -21.62
CA SER A 170 3.83 23.04 -22.96
C SER A 170 2.77 22.37 -23.83
N ASN A 171 2.44 21.12 -23.54
CA ASN A 171 1.42 20.35 -24.27
C ASN A 171 0.08 20.25 -23.51
N ASN A 172 -0.07 20.97 -22.39
CA ASN A 172 -1.28 20.92 -21.54
C ASN A 172 -1.68 19.50 -21.11
N ILE A 173 -0.69 18.65 -20.84
CA ILE A 173 -0.90 17.30 -20.30
C ILE A 173 -0.31 17.20 -18.90
N SER A 174 -0.88 16.32 -18.07
CA SER A 174 -0.28 16.04 -16.77
C SER A 174 0.97 15.15 -16.93
N LEU A 175 1.87 15.19 -15.95
CA LEU A 175 3.06 14.35 -15.94
C LEU A 175 2.70 12.85 -15.89
N GLU A 176 1.61 12.52 -15.20
CA GLU A 176 1.06 11.16 -15.14
C GLU A 176 0.67 10.66 -16.53
N HIS A 177 -0.03 11.46 -17.34
CA HIS A 177 -0.39 11.07 -18.71
C HIS A 177 0.84 10.94 -19.62
N LEU A 178 1.82 11.84 -19.50
CA LEU A 178 3.05 11.76 -20.27
C LEU A 178 3.82 10.45 -19.96
N THR A 179 4.02 10.16 -18.68
CA THR A 179 4.73 8.94 -18.24
C THR A 179 3.97 7.67 -18.61
N PHE A 180 2.63 7.68 -18.51
CA PHE A 180 1.79 6.59 -18.97
C PHE A 180 1.92 6.35 -20.49
N ALA A 181 1.90 7.41 -21.30
CA ALA A 181 2.11 7.29 -22.75
C ALA A 181 3.50 6.72 -23.08
N ILE A 182 4.55 7.18 -22.40
CA ILE A 182 5.91 6.62 -22.55
C ILE A 182 5.92 5.13 -22.19
N TYR A 183 5.20 4.73 -21.14
CA TYR A 183 5.09 3.31 -20.76
C TYR A 183 4.42 2.48 -21.87
N PHE A 184 3.36 2.98 -22.52
CA PHE A 184 2.78 2.29 -23.68
C PHE A 184 3.76 2.19 -24.85
N ILE A 185 4.46 3.27 -25.19
CA ILE A 185 5.49 3.28 -26.25
C ILE A 185 6.61 2.27 -25.94
N PHE A 186 6.94 2.11 -24.66
CA PHE A 186 7.94 1.12 -24.25
C PHE A 186 7.45 -0.32 -24.41
N LEU A 187 6.14 -0.56 -24.24
CA LEU A 187 5.55 -1.90 -24.32
C LEU A 187 5.18 -2.34 -25.75
N PHE A 188 4.94 -1.40 -26.68
CA PHE A 188 4.43 -1.64 -28.03
C PHE A 188 5.23 -0.92 -29.11
#